data_AF-A0A921ST25-F1
#
_entry.id   AF-A0A921ST25-F1
#
_cell.length_a   1.000
_cell.length_b   1.000
_cell.length_c   1.000
_cell.angle_alpha   90.00
_cell.angle_beta   90.00
_cell.angle_gamma   90.00
#
_symmetry.space_group_name_H-M   'P 1'
#
loop_
_entity.id
_entity.type
_entity.pdbx_description
1 polymer ?
#
loop_
_entity_poly.entity_id
_entity_poly.type
_entity_poly.pdbx_seq_one_letter_code
_entity_poly.pdbx_strand_id
1 'polypeptide(L)' 'MKKKVKCPHCGYEMPLLYDETAESRGIYAKCKGRNCGKEFEIVIREGQEQKEAK' A
#
# COMPACT_ATOMS: atom_id res chain seq x y z
N MET A 1 8.42 7.10 -12.45
CA MET A 1 7.63 5.90 -12.90
C MET A 1 6.57 5.56 -11.86
N LYS A 2 5.36 5.08 -12.24
CA LYS A 2 4.32 4.70 -11.27
C LYS A 2 4.46 3.24 -10.84
N LYS A 3 4.26 2.97 -9.54
CA LYS A 3 4.25 1.64 -8.90
C LYS A 3 2.90 1.39 -8.26
N LYS A 4 2.51 0.12 -8.11
CA LYS A 4 1.28 -0.27 -7.40
C LYS A 4 1.56 -0.47 -5.92
N VAL A 5 0.58 -0.13 -5.09
CA VAL A 5 0.58 -0.48 -3.67
C VAL A 5 0.36 -1.99 -3.52
N LYS A 6 1.16 -2.65 -2.69
CA LYS A 6 1.02 -4.07 -2.38
C LYS A 6 0.41 -4.24 -0.99
N CYS A 7 -0.57 -5.12 -0.87
CA CYS A 7 -1.09 -5.44 0.46
C CYS A 7 0.00 -6.16 1.28
N PRO A 8 0.37 -5.66 2.47
CA PRO A 8 1.42 -6.28 3.30
C PRO A 8 0.99 -7.63 3.86
N HIS A 9 -0.31 -7.92 3.93
CA HIS A 9 -0.83 -9.16 4.51
C HIS A 9 -0.98 -10.31 3.52
N CYS A 10 -1.37 -10.02 2.26
CA CYS A 10 -1.66 -11.07 1.27
C CYS A 10 -0.90 -10.92 -0.04
N GLY A 11 -0.08 -9.86 -0.18
CA GLY A 11 0.71 -9.60 -1.37
C GLY A 11 -0.09 -9.20 -2.61
N TYR A 12 -1.40 -8.98 -2.50
CA TYR A 12 -2.23 -8.53 -3.62
C TYR A 12 -1.81 -7.11 -4.06
N GLU A 13 -1.59 -6.92 -5.35
CA GLU A 13 -1.36 -5.59 -5.93
C GLU A 13 -2.69 -4.83 -6.04
N MET A 14 -2.85 -3.80 -5.23
CA MET A 14 -4.05 -2.99 -5.20
C MET A 14 -4.15 -2.06 -6.41
N PRO A 15 -5.37 -1.62 -6.79
CA PRO A 15 -5.58 -0.60 -7.82
C PRO A 15 -5.25 0.82 -7.29
N LEU A 16 -4.16 0.95 -6.54
CA LEU A 16 -3.63 2.19 -5.99
C LEU A 16 -2.21 2.35 -6.51
N LEU A 17 -1.88 3.55 -6.99
CA LEU A 17 -0.61 3.87 -7.63
C LEU A 17 0.08 5.00 -6.90
N TYR A 18 1.41 4.93 -6.84
CA TYR A 18 2.26 6.01 -6.36
C TYR A 18 3.48 6.16 -7.27
N ASP A 19 4.14 7.30 -7.24
CA ASP A 19 5.38 7.53 -7.97
C ASP A 19 6.57 7.65 -7.01
N GLU A 20 7.76 7.83 -7.57
CA GLU A 20 9.03 7.89 -6.83
C GLU A 20 9.22 9.15 -5.99
N THR A 21 8.34 10.13 -6.12
CA THR A 21 8.35 11.38 -5.34
C THR A 21 7.26 11.43 -4.27
N ALA A 22 6.43 10.39 -4.19
CA ALA A 22 5.31 10.34 -3.27
C ALA A 22 5.76 10.17 -1.81
N GLU A 23 5.04 10.84 -0.91
CA GLU A 23 5.13 10.72 0.55
C GLU A 23 3.71 10.56 1.10
N SER A 24 3.49 9.62 2.03
CA SER A 24 2.17 9.44 2.65
C SER A 24 2.27 8.98 4.10
N ARG A 25 1.35 9.50 4.94
CA ARG A 25 1.16 9.14 6.35
C ARG A 25 -0.32 9.29 6.70
N GLY A 26 -0.86 8.41 7.55
CA GLY A 26 -2.25 8.46 7.99
C GLY A 26 -3.29 8.11 6.92
N ILE A 27 -2.86 7.45 5.83
CA ILE A 27 -3.77 6.98 4.77
C ILE A 27 -4.01 5.49 4.99
N TYR A 28 -5.26 5.08 5.18
CA TYR A 28 -5.63 3.69 5.39
C TYR A 28 -6.46 3.18 4.22
N ALA A 29 -6.23 1.91 3.85
CA ALA A 29 -6.98 1.26 2.80
C ALA A 29 -7.34 -0.17 3.18
N LYS A 30 -8.57 -0.56 2.84
CA LYS A 30 -9.02 -1.96 2.90
C LYS A 30 -8.54 -2.73 1.68
N CYS A 31 -7.86 -3.84 1.88
CA CYS A 31 -7.39 -4.72 0.81
C CYS A 31 -8.57 -5.22 -0.04
N LYS A 32 -8.41 -5.13 -1.38
CA LYS A 32 -9.41 -5.58 -2.38
C LYS A 32 -9.18 -7.00 -2.89
N GLY A 33 -8.19 -7.73 -2.35
CA GLY A 33 -8.00 -9.14 -2.64
C GLY A 33 -9.17 -9.97 -2.11
N ARG A 34 -9.66 -10.93 -2.91
CA ARG A 34 -10.91 -11.69 -2.66
C ARG A 34 -11.05 -12.24 -1.22
N ASN A 35 -9.95 -12.70 -0.61
CA ASN A 35 -9.97 -13.34 0.71
C ASN A 35 -9.17 -12.58 1.79
N CYS A 36 -8.73 -11.35 1.53
CA CYS A 36 -7.92 -10.60 2.50
C CYS A 36 -8.78 -9.66 3.33
N GLY A 37 -9.34 -8.61 2.71
CA GLY A 37 -10.21 -7.64 3.39
C GLY A 37 -9.61 -6.87 4.58
N LYS A 38 -8.35 -7.14 4.96
CA LYS A 38 -7.64 -6.42 6.04
C LYS A 38 -7.43 -4.96 5.67
N GLU A 39 -7.54 -4.10 6.67
CA GLU A 39 -7.19 -2.68 6.59
C GLU A 39 -5.73 -2.49 7.01
N PHE A 40 -5.00 -1.64 6.30
CA PHE A 40 -3.62 -1.32 6.59
C PHE A 40 -3.30 0.12 6.18
N GLU A 41 -2.26 0.69 6.80
CA GLU A 41 -1.76 2.02 6.44
C GLU A 41 -0.89 1.93 5.19
N ILE A 42 -1.11 2.84 4.24
CA ILE A 42 -0.23 3.04 3.09
C ILE A 42 0.80 4.10 3.49
N VAL A 43 1.97 3.64 3.90
CA VAL A 43 3.11 4.50 4.24
C VAL A 43 4.10 4.49 3.08
N ILE A 44 4.29 5.65 2.47
CA ILE A 44 5.29 5.87 1.42
C ILE A 44 6.29 6.88 1.94
N ARG A 45 7.57 6.51 1.91
CA ARG A 45 8.70 7.38 2.25
C ARG A 45 9.77 7.24 1.18
N GLU A 46 10.33 8.36 0.73
CA GLU A 46 11.36 8.41 -0.32
C GLU A 46 10.96 7.63 -1.58
N GLY A 47 9.67 7.66 -1.94
CA GLY A 47 9.13 6.93 -3.10
C GLY A 47 9.07 5.41 -2.94
N GLN A 48 9.12 4.90 -1.70
CA GLN A 48 9.06 3.46 -1.38
C GLN A 48 7.96 3.14 -0.36
N GLU A 49 7.21 2.07 -0.64
CA GLU A 49 6.21 1.51 0.29
C GLU A 49 6.88 0.81 1.48
N GLN A 50 6.47 1.18 2.69
CA GLN A 50 6.90 0.54 3.94
C GLN A 50 5.90 -0.55 4.33
N LYS A 51 6.38 -1.78 4.53
CA LYS A 51 5.54 -2.93 4.88
C LYS A 51 5.47 -3.09 6.39
N GLU A 52 4.67 -2.28 7.04
CA GLU A 52 4.36 -2.49 8.46
C GLU A 52 3.10 -3.36 8.56
N ALA A 53 3.28 -4.67 8.67
CA ALA A 53 2.21 -5.57 9.11
C ALA A 53 2.18 -5.53 10.64
N LYS A 54 1.36 -4.62 11.20
CA LYS A 54 1.05 -4.64 12.63
C LYS A 54 0.11 -5.80 12.97
#